data_AF-A0A0H4VN96-F1
#
_entry.id   AF-A0A0H4VN96-F1
#
_cell.length_a   1.000
_cell.length_b   1.000
_cell.length_c   1.000
_cell.angle_alpha   90.00
_cell.angle_beta   90.00
_cell.angle_gamma   90.00
#
_symmetry.space_group_name_H-M   'P 1'
#
loop_
_entity.id
_entity.type
_entity.pdbx_description
1 polymer ?
#
loop_
_entity_poly.entity_id
_entity_poly.type
_entity_poly.pdbx_seq_one_letter_code
_entity_poly.pdbx_strand_id
1 'polypeptide(L)'
;MNYYSTNGQSKELSFKEVVIKGLPKDKGLFFPKEIPALPASFFAQLPFLSLHDIAVEVLKAFVAPDIPEENLKKICAEVFTFPIPLVAVEEGVYALELFHGPTCAFKDVGARFMSRCLQAFAEPDQPITVLVATSGDTGSAVANGFLGLENIDVVVLYPVDGVSAIQEMQFATLGQNISAVGVEGTFDDCQALVKQAFSDEELNQEMNLSSANSINVARWLPQMVYYFHAWGQWKKLNPEGQDLTIAVPSGNFGNLAAGLLAYRMGLPVTYFLATTNLNKIVPDYLANGVYRPAPSVSTIANAMDVGNPNNFPRILELFSQELEDLQQVVKGFWADDEAIKHAIRHLYQTKGYSLDPHGAIGYLGLKQELPKLGTQGIFLETAHPAKFKESMEEVLGEEIELPAQLQAFMGKTKQVTELPNDYASLALLLRQKHKVGTM
;
A
#
# COMPACT_ATOMS: atom_id res chain seq x y z
N MET A 1 -10.29 20.65 2.42
CA MET A 1 -9.37 19.95 3.33
C MET A 1 -7.98 20.48 3.10
N ASN A 2 -7.30 20.88 4.17
CA ASN A 2 -5.88 21.22 4.13
C ASN A 2 -5.06 20.13 4.81
N TYR A 3 -3.79 20.05 4.45
CA TYR A 3 -2.83 19.10 4.97
C TYR A 3 -1.63 19.85 5.52
N TYR A 4 -1.13 19.41 6.66
CA TYR A 4 0.10 19.91 7.28
C TYR A 4 1.18 18.82 7.26
N SER A 5 2.44 19.21 7.52
CA SER A 5 3.52 18.24 7.70
C SER A 5 3.56 17.72 9.14
N THR A 6 3.76 16.42 9.35
CA THR A 6 3.99 15.83 10.68
C THR A 6 5.19 16.44 11.44
N ASN A 7 6.11 17.13 10.75
CA ASN A 7 7.21 17.85 11.39
C ASN A 7 6.83 19.30 11.78
N GLY A 8 5.67 19.79 11.34
CA GLY A 8 5.14 21.12 11.69
C GLY A 8 5.88 22.32 11.11
N GLN A 9 6.83 22.12 10.18
CA GLN A 9 7.72 23.17 9.67
C GLN A 9 7.38 23.62 8.24
N SER A 10 6.36 23.02 7.62
CA SER A 10 5.90 23.35 6.27
C SER A 10 4.55 24.06 6.30
N LYS A 11 4.32 24.95 5.31
CA LYS A 11 3.01 25.57 5.07
C LYS A 11 1.94 24.50 4.86
N GLU A 12 0.73 24.75 5.35
CA GLU A 12 -0.46 23.98 4.97
C GLU A 12 -0.71 24.07 3.46
N LEU A 13 -1.09 22.94 2.87
CA LEU A 13 -1.35 22.80 1.43
C LEU A 13 -2.71 22.13 1.20
N SER A 14 -3.33 22.41 0.05
CA SER A 14 -4.57 21.74 -0.40
C SER A 14 -4.32 20.28 -0.77
N PHE A 15 -5.39 19.50 -0.97
CA PHE A 15 -5.29 18.11 -1.42
C PHE A 15 -4.57 18.01 -2.79
N LYS A 16 -4.91 18.87 -3.77
CA LYS A 16 -4.24 18.94 -5.08
C LYS A 16 -2.73 19.14 -4.89
N GLU A 17 -2.35 20.12 -4.08
CA GLU A 17 -0.95 20.46 -3.84
C GLU A 17 -0.16 19.31 -3.19
N VAL A 18 -0.73 18.64 -2.17
CA VAL A 18 -0.02 17.53 -1.51
C VAL A 18 0.05 16.25 -2.34
N VAL A 19 -0.94 16.01 -3.22
CA VAL A 19 -0.93 14.88 -4.15
C VAL A 19 0.13 15.05 -5.22
N ILE A 20 0.23 16.24 -5.83
CA ILE A 20 1.24 16.54 -6.85
C ILE A 20 2.63 16.48 -6.22
N LYS A 21 2.82 17.17 -5.09
CA LYS A 21 4.13 17.32 -4.46
C LYS A 21 4.64 16.04 -3.79
N GLY A 22 3.76 15.21 -3.25
CA GLY A 22 4.07 13.93 -2.59
C GLY A 22 4.72 14.04 -1.20
N LEU A 23 5.71 14.91 -1.01
CA LEU A 23 6.43 15.11 0.26
C LEU A 23 6.57 16.59 0.68
N PRO A 24 6.48 16.91 1.97
CA PRO A 24 6.76 18.25 2.49
C PRO A 24 8.26 18.58 2.45
N LYS A 25 8.60 19.88 2.49
CA LYS A 25 10.00 20.35 2.40
C LYS A 25 10.83 19.97 3.64
N ASP A 26 10.18 19.86 4.79
CA ASP A 26 10.79 19.52 6.08
C ASP A 26 11.01 18.01 6.29
N LYS A 27 10.84 17.20 5.24
CA LYS A 27 11.00 15.73 5.25
C LYS A 27 10.05 14.99 6.22
N GLY A 28 8.98 15.65 6.69
CA GLY A 28 7.86 14.99 7.35
C GLY A 28 6.94 14.29 6.35
N LEU A 29 5.69 14.06 6.75
CA LEU A 29 4.63 13.52 5.89
C LEU A 29 3.42 14.42 5.91
N PHE A 30 2.71 14.52 4.79
CA PHE A 30 1.43 15.21 4.79
C PHE A 30 0.38 14.44 5.59
N PHE A 31 -0.35 15.16 6.43
CA PHE A 31 -1.40 14.67 7.32
C PHE A 31 -2.62 15.60 7.27
N PRO A 32 -3.86 15.06 7.25
CA PRO A 32 -5.07 15.89 7.14
C PRO A 32 -5.27 16.71 8.41
N LYS A 33 -5.62 17.99 8.26
CA LYS A 33 -5.86 18.91 9.39
C LYS A 33 -7.02 18.46 10.29
N GLU A 34 -8.00 17.80 9.70
CA GLU A 34 -9.18 17.30 10.39
C GLU A 34 -9.45 15.86 9.95
N ILE A 35 -9.85 15.03 10.91
CA ILE A 35 -10.32 13.66 10.67
C ILE A 35 -11.81 13.65 11.03
N PRO A 36 -12.71 13.62 10.03
CA PRO A 36 -14.14 13.66 10.28
C PRO A 36 -14.63 12.34 10.88
N ALA A 37 -15.44 12.43 11.94
CA ALA A 37 -16.19 11.28 12.43
C ALA A 37 -17.40 11.02 11.51
N LEU A 38 -17.63 9.75 11.17
CA LEU A 38 -18.79 9.35 10.40
C LEU A 38 -20.01 9.15 11.31
N PRO A 39 -21.24 9.43 10.83
CA PRO A 39 -22.44 9.32 11.66
C PRO A 39 -22.81 7.85 11.93
N ALA A 40 -23.49 7.59 13.06
CA ALA A 40 -23.99 6.25 13.41
C ALA A 40 -24.86 5.60 12.31
N SER A 41 -25.60 6.41 11.54
CA SER A 41 -26.40 5.95 10.40
C SER A 41 -25.57 5.31 9.30
N PHE A 42 -24.33 5.78 9.08
CA PHE A 42 -23.42 5.19 8.11
C PHE A 42 -23.03 3.78 8.54
N PHE A 43 -22.60 3.59 9.79
CA PHE A 43 -22.23 2.28 10.31
C PHE A 43 -23.39 1.27 10.32
N ALA A 44 -24.61 1.73 10.59
CA ALA A 44 -25.81 0.88 10.52
C ALA A 44 -26.10 0.40 9.08
N GLN A 45 -25.78 1.20 8.07
CA GLN A 45 -26.00 0.88 6.65
C GLN A 45 -24.81 0.15 6.01
N LEU A 46 -23.63 0.25 6.60
CA LEU A 46 -22.36 -0.25 6.07
C LEU A 46 -22.41 -1.71 5.56
N PRO A 47 -23.10 -2.66 6.21
CA PRO A 47 -23.25 -4.04 5.69
C PRO A 47 -23.97 -4.17 4.34
N PHE A 48 -24.65 -3.11 3.89
CA PHE A 48 -25.48 -3.08 2.68
C PHE A 48 -24.95 -2.14 1.60
N LEU A 49 -23.94 -1.33 1.90
CA LEU A 49 -23.35 -0.40 0.93
C LEU A 49 -22.41 -1.13 -0.04
N SER A 50 -22.38 -0.66 -1.29
CA SER A 50 -21.39 -1.12 -2.25
C SER A 50 -20.00 -0.57 -1.90
N LEU A 51 -18.93 -1.22 -2.38
CA LEU A 51 -17.56 -0.76 -2.17
C LEU A 51 -17.34 0.67 -2.72
N HIS A 52 -17.96 1.01 -3.85
CA HIS A 52 -17.94 2.36 -4.43
C HIS A 52 -18.63 3.38 -3.51
N ASP A 53 -19.81 3.07 -2.97
CA ASP A 53 -20.56 4.00 -2.12
C ASP A 53 -19.81 4.27 -0.82
N ILE A 54 -19.23 3.21 -0.23
CA ILE A 54 -18.34 3.32 0.94
C ILE A 54 -17.17 4.25 0.61
N ALA A 55 -16.51 4.05 -0.55
CA ALA A 55 -15.37 4.85 -0.95
C ALA A 55 -15.71 6.35 -1.06
N VAL A 56 -16.82 6.69 -1.70
CA VAL A 56 -17.25 8.10 -1.85
C VAL A 56 -17.51 8.73 -0.48
N GLU A 57 -18.26 8.06 0.39
CA GLU A 57 -18.62 8.61 1.70
C GLU A 57 -17.40 8.83 2.59
N VAL A 58 -16.47 7.87 2.57
CA VAL A 58 -15.26 7.87 3.40
C VAL A 58 -14.21 8.86 2.88
N LEU A 59 -14.10 9.06 1.56
CA LEU A 59 -13.04 9.89 0.96
C LEU A 59 -13.43 11.36 0.75
N LYS A 60 -14.72 11.68 0.60
CA LYS A 60 -15.18 13.03 0.16
C LYS A 60 -14.63 14.18 0.99
N ALA A 61 -14.58 14.01 2.31
CA ALA A 61 -14.14 15.07 3.22
C ALA A 61 -12.63 15.33 3.13
N PHE A 62 -11.84 14.34 2.70
CA PHE A 62 -10.38 14.46 2.58
C PHE A 62 -9.93 15.11 1.27
N VAL A 63 -10.75 15.02 0.22
CA VAL A 63 -10.38 15.45 -1.14
C VAL A 63 -11.06 16.75 -1.57
N ALA A 64 -12.16 17.15 -0.93
CA ALA A 64 -12.85 18.39 -1.23
C ALA A 64 -12.03 19.63 -0.75
N PRO A 65 -12.13 20.79 -1.43
CA PRO A 65 -12.89 21.03 -2.66
C PRO A 65 -12.15 20.64 -3.95
N ASP A 66 -10.87 20.23 -3.86
CA ASP A 66 -10.02 19.98 -5.04
C ASP A 66 -10.57 18.86 -5.94
N ILE A 67 -11.20 17.83 -5.37
CA ILE A 67 -12.03 16.88 -6.10
C ILE A 67 -13.48 17.02 -5.63
N PRO A 68 -14.36 17.67 -6.43
CA PRO A 68 -15.79 17.73 -6.14
C PRO A 68 -16.42 16.33 -6.08
N GLU A 69 -17.49 16.18 -5.30
CA GLU A 69 -18.13 14.87 -5.08
C GLU A 69 -18.55 14.15 -6.38
N GLU A 70 -19.02 14.90 -7.38
CA GLU A 70 -19.38 14.34 -8.70
C GLU A 70 -18.18 13.69 -9.40
N ASN A 71 -16.99 14.32 -9.30
CA ASN A 71 -15.76 13.76 -9.86
C ASN A 71 -15.26 12.59 -9.01
N LEU A 72 -15.38 12.68 -7.67
CA LEU A 72 -15.02 11.58 -6.78
C LEU A 72 -15.84 10.32 -7.07
N LYS A 73 -17.14 10.45 -7.34
CA LYS A 73 -18.00 9.31 -7.73
C LYS A 73 -17.46 8.59 -8.97
N LYS A 74 -17.06 9.34 -10.00
CA LYS A 74 -16.45 8.78 -11.22
C LYS A 74 -15.14 8.05 -10.90
N ILE A 75 -14.26 8.70 -10.14
CA ILE A 75 -12.98 8.12 -9.72
C ILE A 75 -13.21 6.81 -8.94
N CYS A 76 -14.10 6.81 -7.95
CA CYS A 76 -14.39 5.62 -7.16
C CYS A 76 -14.98 4.49 -8.02
N ALA A 77 -15.85 4.80 -8.97
CA ALA A 77 -16.41 3.81 -9.90
C ALA A 77 -15.34 3.17 -10.80
N GLU A 78 -14.28 3.89 -11.17
CA GLU A 78 -13.15 3.34 -11.96
C GLU A 78 -12.14 2.56 -11.11
N VAL A 79 -11.95 2.98 -9.86
CA VAL A 79 -10.92 2.43 -8.97
C VAL A 79 -11.38 1.12 -8.33
N PHE A 80 -12.58 1.11 -7.77
CA PHE A 80 -13.11 0.00 -6.96
C PHE A 80 -13.93 -0.98 -7.82
N THR A 81 -13.28 -1.56 -8.84
CA THR A 81 -13.90 -2.40 -9.88
C THR A 81 -13.70 -3.90 -9.68
N PHE A 82 -12.99 -4.30 -8.62
CA PHE A 82 -12.71 -5.69 -8.29
C PHE A 82 -13.20 -6.01 -6.87
N PRO A 83 -13.56 -7.28 -6.59
CA PRO A 83 -14.07 -7.66 -5.29
C PRO A 83 -12.99 -7.55 -4.21
N ILE A 84 -13.41 -7.33 -2.96
CA ILE A 84 -12.55 -7.42 -1.77
C ILE A 84 -13.28 -8.32 -0.78
N PRO A 85 -13.29 -9.65 -1.01
CA PRO A 85 -14.12 -10.57 -0.24
C PRO A 85 -13.52 -10.82 1.14
N LEU A 86 -14.42 -10.99 2.11
CA LEU A 86 -14.08 -11.51 3.43
C LEU A 86 -14.34 -13.03 3.46
N VAL A 87 -13.27 -13.82 3.56
CA VAL A 87 -13.32 -15.29 3.52
C VAL A 87 -13.16 -15.86 4.93
N ALA A 88 -14.07 -16.71 5.36
CA ALA A 88 -13.92 -17.44 6.62
C ALA A 88 -12.87 -18.55 6.45
N VAL A 89 -11.79 -18.48 7.24
CA VAL A 89 -10.65 -19.40 7.15
C VAL A 89 -10.71 -20.43 8.28
N GLU A 90 -11.00 -19.97 9.49
CA GLU A 90 -11.29 -20.80 10.66
C GLU A 90 -12.45 -20.19 11.45
N GLU A 91 -12.90 -20.88 12.48
CA GLU A 91 -13.91 -20.32 13.39
C GLU A 91 -13.39 -19.02 14.02
N GLY A 92 -14.11 -17.92 13.80
CA GLY A 92 -13.76 -16.59 14.29
C GLY A 92 -12.54 -15.95 13.62
N VAL A 93 -11.97 -16.55 12.57
CA VAL A 93 -10.81 -16.01 11.83
C VAL A 93 -11.12 -15.89 10.34
N TYR A 94 -10.97 -14.68 9.81
CA TYR A 94 -11.28 -14.35 8.43
C TYR A 94 -10.08 -13.75 7.70
N ALA A 95 -9.95 -14.05 6.42
CA ALA A 95 -9.04 -13.36 5.52
C ALA A 95 -9.80 -12.26 4.76
N LEU A 96 -9.29 -11.04 4.78
CA LEU A 96 -9.71 -10.02 3.82
C LEU A 96 -8.79 -10.11 2.60
N GLU A 97 -9.31 -10.64 1.51
CA GLU A 97 -8.53 -10.83 0.28
C GLU A 97 -8.41 -9.52 -0.48
N LEU A 98 -7.20 -8.94 -0.51
CA LEU A 98 -6.94 -7.65 -1.16
C LEU A 98 -6.23 -7.78 -2.52
N PHE A 99 -6.22 -8.98 -3.10
CA PHE A 99 -5.43 -9.32 -4.28
C PHE A 99 -6.27 -9.65 -5.53
N HIS A 100 -7.54 -9.27 -5.55
CA HIS A 100 -8.38 -9.48 -6.75
C HIS A 100 -8.23 -8.39 -7.81
N GLY A 101 -7.40 -7.39 -7.54
CA GLY A 101 -7.04 -6.33 -8.48
C GLY A 101 -6.14 -6.80 -9.63
N PRO A 102 -5.86 -5.91 -10.59
CA PRO A 102 -5.13 -6.24 -11.83
C PRO A 102 -3.70 -6.75 -11.59
N THR A 103 -3.08 -6.42 -10.46
CA THR A 103 -1.70 -6.83 -10.17
C THR A 103 -1.58 -7.85 -9.04
N CYS A 104 -2.73 -8.35 -8.58
CA CYS A 104 -2.83 -9.32 -7.51
C CYS A 104 -2.23 -8.89 -6.17
N ALA A 105 -2.32 -7.59 -5.85
CA ALA A 105 -1.86 -7.06 -4.58
C ALA A 105 -2.70 -5.85 -4.11
N PHE A 106 -2.79 -5.65 -2.79
CA PHE A 106 -3.59 -4.56 -2.18
C PHE A 106 -3.20 -3.16 -2.66
N LYS A 107 -1.97 -3.02 -3.17
CA LYS A 107 -1.41 -1.76 -3.67
C LYS A 107 -2.22 -1.22 -4.87
N ASP A 108 -2.98 -2.08 -5.56
CA ASP A 108 -3.88 -1.70 -6.64
C ASP A 108 -4.88 -0.62 -6.22
N VAL A 109 -5.46 -0.71 -5.03
CA VAL A 109 -6.45 0.27 -4.53
C VAL A 109 -5.83 1.67 -4.47
N GLY A 110 -4.70 1.80 -3.77
CA GLY A 110 -4.03 3.09 -3.60
C GLY A 110 -3.47 3.64 -4.92
N ALA A 111 -2.81 2.80 -5.71
CA ALA A 111 -2.16 3.23 -6.95
C ALA A 111 -3.20 3.72 -7.98
N ARG A 112 -4.31 3.00 -8.14
CA ARG A 112 -5.39 3.39 -9.06
C ARG A 112 -6.05 4.69 -8.61
N PHE A 113 -6.39 4.83 -7.33
CA PHE A 113 -6.99 6.08 -6.83
C PHE A 113 -6.07 7.28 -7.05
N MET A 114 -4.79 7.16 -6.65
CA MET A 114 -3.82 8.22 -6.87
C MET A 114 -3.70 8.59 -8.36
N SER A 115 -3.65 7.61 -9.25
CA SER A 115 -3.53 7.86 -10.69
C SER A 115 -4.67 8.72 -11.23
N ARG A 116 -5.91 8.47 -10.76
CA ARG A 116 -7.09 9.23 -11.17
C ARG A 116 -7.16 10.60 -10.51
N CYS A 117 -6.68 10.74 -9.27
CA CYS A 117 -6.47 12.06 -8.66
C CYS A 117 -5.49 12.88 -9.49
N LEU A 118 -4.33 12.32 -9.84
CA LEU A 118 -3.34 13.02 -10.65
C LEU A 118 -3.87 13.35 -12.05
N GLN A 119 -4.58 12.43 -12.71
CA GLN A 119 -5.21 12.72 -14.00
C GLN A 119 -6.21 13.88 -13.92
N ALA A 120 -6.98 13.96 -12.83
CA ALA A 120 -7.92 15.07 -12.61
C ALA A 120 -7.22 16.42 -12.34
N PHE A 121 -5.94 16.40 -11.97
CA PHE A 121 -5.14 17.58 -11.70
C PHE A 121 -4.13 17.92 -12.79
N ALA A 122 -3.85 16.99 -13.71
CA ALA A 122 -2.90 17.14 -14.78
C ALA A 122 -3.40 18.20 -15.78
N GLU A 123 -2.49 19.09 -16.17
CA GLU A 123 -2.75 20.18 -17.13
C GLU A 123 -1.99 19.84 -18.43
N PRO A 124 -2.57 20.04 -19.63
CA PRO A 124 -1.95 19.61 -20.89
C PRO A 124 -0.57 20.20 -21.17
N ASP A 125 -0.28 21.39 -20.67
CA ASP A 125 0.97 22.12 -20.81
C ASP A 125 1.99 21.79 -19.71
N GLN A 126 1.62 20.98 -18.71
CA GLN A 126 2.47 20.61 -17.58
C GLN A 126 2.40 19.09 -17.32
N PRO A 127 2.99 18.26 -18.19
CA PRO A 127 2.99 16.81 -17.99
C PRO A 127 3.68 16.44 -16.67
N ILE A 128 3.15 15.42 -15.99
CA ILE A 128 3.65 14.95 -14.70
C ILE A 128 4.52 13.72 -14.92
N THR A 129 5.74 13.72 -14.37
CA THR A 129 6.58 12.52 -14.38
C THR A 129 6.54 11.84 -13.02
N VAL A 130 5.92 10.66 -12.98
CA VAL A 130 5.83 9.83 -11.77
C VAL A 130 7.06 8.95 -11.66
N LEU A 131 7.85 9.17 -10.61
CA LEU A 131 9.04 8.39 -10.30
C LEU A 131 8.79 7.46 -9.11
N VAL A 132 9.01 6.16 -9.31
CA VAL A 132 8.79 5.14 -8.27
C VAL A 132 9.96 4.16 -8.21
N ALA A 133 10.46 3.91 -7.00
CA ALA A 133 11.38 2.80 -6.72
C ALA A 133 10.58 1.61 -6.18
N THR A 134 10.89 0.38 -6.59
CA THR A 134 10.13 -0.81 -6.15
C THR A 134 11.01 -2.01 -5.86
N SER A 135 10.54 -2.85 -4.94
CA SER A 135 10.99 -4.23 -4.70
C SER A 135 10.01 -5.26 -5.27
N GLY A 136 9.30 -4.91 -6.36
CA GLY A 136 8.27 -5.74 -7.00
C GLY A 136 6.88 -5.09 -7.05
N ASP A 137 6.02 -5.38 -6.06
CA ASP A 137 4.58 -5.06 -6.12
C ASP A 137 4.23 -3.58 -6.32
N THR A 138 4.98 -2.67 -5.70
CA THR A 138 4.66 -1.24 -5.76
C THR A 138 4.76 -0.75 -7.20
N GLY A 139 5.82 -1.14 -7.91
CA GLY A 139 6.01 -0.84 -9.32
C GLY A 139 4.94 -1.48 -10.19
N SER A 140 4.54 -2.73 -9.90
CA SER A 140 3.44 -3.40 -10.61
C SER A 140 2.15 -2.58 -10.52
N ALA A 141 1.72 -2.24 -9.30
CA ALA A 141 0.47 -1.51 -9.07
C ALA A 141 0.50 -0.08 -9.62
N VAL A 142 1.63 0.63 -9.49
CA VAL A 142 1.79 1.98 -10.05
C VAL A 142 1.79 1.92 -11.58
N ALA A 143 2.59 1.04 -12.18
CA ALA A 143 2.65 0.90 -13.63
C ALA A 143 1.27 0.60 -14.24
N ASN A 144 0.52 -0.34 -13.66
CA ASN A 144 -0.81 -0.70 -14.16
C ASN A 144 -1.88 0.35 -13.82
N GLY A 145 -1.77 1.03 -12.68
CA GLY A 145 -2.73 2.08 -12.30
C GLY A 145 -2.68 3.30 -13.23
N PHE A 146 -1.47 3.64 -13.69
CA PHE A 146 -1.18 4.81 -14.50
C PHE A 146 -1.09 4.53 -16.01
N LEU A 147 -1.18 3.27 -16.43
CA LEU A 147 -1.09 2.89 -17.83
C LEU A 147 -2.15 3.60 -18.68
N GLY A 148 -1.70 4.26 -19.75
CA GLY A 148 -2.56 4.93 -20.73
C GLY A 148 -3.15 6.26 -20.24
N LEU A 149 -2.68 6.80 -19.12
CA LEU A 149 -3.06 8.14 -18.67
C LEU A 149 -2.38 9.22 -19.52
N GLU A 150 -3.15 10.25 -19.86
CA GLU A 150 -2.69 11.36 -20.69
C GLU A 150 -1.93 12.37 -19.82
N ASN A 151 -0.85 12.94 -20.38
CA ASN A 151 0.02 13.91 -19.71
C ASN A 151 0.66 13.41 -18.41
N ILE A 152 0.79 12.08 -18.27
CA ILE A 152 1.48 11.45 -17.15
C ILE A 152 2.42 10.37 -17.66
N ASP A 153 3.71 10.53 -17.40
CA ASP A 153 4.74 9.51 -17.63
C ASP A 153 5.09 8.80 -16.33
N VAL A 154 5.42 7.51 -16.40
CA VAL A 154 5.83 6.72 -15.24
C VAL A 154 7.18 6.08 -15.48
N VAL A 155 8.09 6.27 -14.52
CA VAL A 155 9.41 5.63 -14.51
C VAL A 155 9.53 4.77 -13.27
N VAL A 156 9.62 3.46 -13.48
CA VAL A 156 9.73 2.43 -12.45
C VAL A 156 11.17 1.98 -12.33
N LEU A 157 11.84 2.37 -11.25
CA LEU A 157 13.19 1.94 -10.91
C LEU A 157 13.11 0.69 -10.04
N TYR A 158 13.90 -0.33 -10.40
CA TYR A 158 13.99 -1.56 -9.63
C TYR A 158 15.40 -2.15 -9.71
N PRO A 159 15.88 -2.83 -8.66
CA PRO A 159 17.15 -3.54 -8.71
C PRO A 159 17.05 -4.74 -9.66
N VAL A 160 18.02 -4.90 -10.58
CA VAL A 160 17.99 -5.96 -11.60
C VAL A 160 17.77 -7.35 -11.00
N ASP A 161 18.40 -7.67 -9.86
CA ASP A 161 18.31 -8.98 -9.21
C ASP A 161 17.34 -9.01 -8.01
N GLY A 162 16.58 -7.94 -7.75
CA GLY A 162 15.79 -7.80 -6.51
C GLY A 162 14.27 -7.89 -6.69
N VAL A 163 13.79 -8.37 -7.85
CA VAL A 163 12.36 -8.58 -8.14
C VAL A 163 12.11 -9.95 -8.75
N SER A 164 10.97 -10.59 -8.46
CA SER A 164 10.64 -11.87 -9.09
C SER A 164 10.32 -11.69 -10.57
N ALA A 165 10.55 -12.72 -11.38
CA ALA A 165 10.24 -12.69 -12.81
C ALA A 165 8.77 -12.33 -13.08
N ILE A 166 7.85 -12.86 -12.27
CA ILE A 166 6.41 -12.55 -12.38
C ILE A 166 6.16 -11.07 -12.11
N GLN A 167 6.75 -10.50 -11.05
CA GLN A 167 6.57 -9.09 -10.70
C GLN A 167 7.15 -8.17 -11.78
N GLU A 168 8.34 -8.47 -12.28
CA GLU A 168 9.00 -7.70 -13.33
C GLU A 168 8.14 -7.60 -14.59
N MET A 169 7.54 -8.72 -15.00
CA MET A 169 6.67 -8.78 -16.18
C MET A 169 5.44 -7.87 -16.07
N GLN A 170 4.95 -7.58 -14.86
CA GLN A 170 3.76 -6.73 -14.67
C GLN A 170 4.02 -5.25 -14.98
N PHE A 171 5.27 -4.80 -15.00
CA PHE A 171 5.61 -3.40 -15.31
C PHE A 171 6.57 -3.25 -16.50
N ALA A 172 7.43 -4.24 -16.77
CA ALA A 172 8.38 -4.21 -17.88
C ALA A 172 7.78 -4.56 -19.24
N THR A 173 6.51 -4.99 -19.32
CA THR A 173 5.87 -5.39 -20.58
C THR A 173 4.77 -4.44 -21.07
N LEU A 174 4.56 -3.33 -20.37
CA LEU A 174 3.41 -2.44 -20.62
C LEU A 174 3.64 -1.46 -21.78
N GLY A 175 4.82 -0.84 -21.86
CA GLY A 175 5.10 0.24 -22.81
C GLY A 175 4.20 1.46 -22.60
N GLN A 176 3.84 2.15 -23.69
CA GLN A 176 3.07 3.40 -23.68
C GLN A 176 3.79 4.48 -22.85
N ASN A 177 3.13 5.00 -21.81
CA ASN A 177 3.67 5.98 -20.86
C ASN A 177 4.45 5.34 -19.70
N ILE A 178 4.68 4.02 -19.72
CA ILE A 178 5.38 3.29 -18.65
C ILE A 178 6.79 2.91 -19.09
N SER A 179 7.77 3.21 -18.23
CA SER A 179 9.18 2.91 -18.44
C SER A 179 9.75 2.09 -17.28
N ALA A 180 10.25 0.89 -17.56
CA ALA A 180 10.96 0.08 -16.57
C ALA A 180 12.48 0.33 -16.66
N VAL A 181 13.10 0.66 -15.53
CA VAL A 181 14.52 0.99 -15.41
C VAL A 181 15.17 0.03 -14.41
N GLY A 182 15.98 -0.89 -14.93
CA GLY A 182 16.75 -1.82 -14.12
C GLY A 182 18.03 -1.15 -13.63
N VAL A 183 18.21 -1.05 -12.31
CA VAL A 183 19.39 -0.42 -11.68
C VAL A 183 20.34 -1.51 -11.20
N GLU A 184 21.62 -1.37 -11.52
CA GLU A 184 22.70 -2.21 -10.98
C GLU A 184 22.96 -1.92 -9.50
N GLY A 185 22.14 -2.49 -8.61
CA GLY A 185 22.27 -2.26 -7.18
C GLY A 185 21.14 -2.89 -6.37
N THR A 186 20.90 -2.32 -5.18
CA THR A 186 19.87 -2.75 -4.26
C THR A 186 18.59 -1.92 -4.37
N PHE A 187 17.54 -2.32 -3.66
CA PHE A 187 16.34 -1.49 -3.53
C PHE A 187 16.64 -0.14 -2.84
N ASP A 188 17.54 -0.13 -1.85
CA ASP A 188 17.91 1.11 -1.14
C ASP A 188 18.63 2.08 -2.08
N ASP A 189 19.44 1.57 -3.01
CA ASP A 189 20.07 2.38 -4.07
C ASP A 189 19.02 3.02 -4.98
N CYS A 190 18.05 2.22 -5.47
CA CYS A 190 16.93 2.75 -6.27
C CYS A 190 16.18 3.84 -5.52
N GLN A 191 15.90 3.63 -4.23
CA GLN A 191 15.21 4.60 -3.39
C GLN A 191 16.06 5.87 -3.17
N ALA A 192 17.38 5.74 -3.04
CA ALA A 192 18.29 6.87 -2.90
C ALA A 192 18.32 7.72 -4.18
N LEU A 193 18.40 7.10 -5.36
CA LEU A 193 18.33 7.80 -6.66
C LEU A 193 17.03 8.58 -6.82
N VAL A 194 15.89 7.96 -6.49
CA VAL A 194 14.58 8.62 -6.53
C VAL A 194 14.53 9.81 -5.55
N LYS A 195 15.02 9.65 -4.32
CA LYS A 195 15.09 10.75 -3.32
C LYS A 195 15.99 11.89 -3.79
N GLN A 196 17.09 11.57 -4.45
CA GLN A 196 18.00 12.56 -5.02
C GLN A 196 17.33 13.35 -6.13
N ALA A 197 16.57 12.69 -7.03
CA ALA A 197 15.78 13.36 -8.06
C ALA A 197 14.77 14.36 -7.50
N PHE A 198 14.08 14.01 -6.40
CA PHE A 198 13.15 14.92 -5.73
C PHE A 198 13.84 16.11 -5.04
N SER A 199 15.13 15.98 -4.71
CA SER A 199 15.91 17.04 -4.07
C SER A 199 16.59 17.97 -5.08
N ASP A 200 16.58 17.61 -6.37
CA ASP A 200 17.10 18.40 -7.48
C ASP A 200 16.01 19.36 -7.98
N GLU A 201 16.11 20.63 -7.57
CA GLU A 201 15.09 21.64 -7.90
C GLU A 201 14.99 21.93 -9.39
N GLU A 202 16.10 21.85 -10.14
CA GLU A 202 16.12 22.10 -11.57
C GLU A 202 15.42 20.97 -12.33
N LEU A 203 15.79 19.72 -12.03
CA LEU A 203 15.13 18.56 -12.64
C LEU A 203 13.64 18.50 -12.27
N ASN A 204 13.29 18.83 -11.03
CA ASN A 204 11.90 18.80 -10.59
C ASN A 204 11.05 19.89 -11.26
N GLN A 205 11.61 21.08 -11.48
CA GLN A 205 10.95 22.13 -12.26
C GLN A 205 10.78 21.77 -13.73
N GLU A 206 11.78 21.11 -14.34
CA GLU A 206 11.73 20.68 -15.74
C GLU A 206 10.71 19.54 -15.98
N MET A 207 10.64 18.58 -15.05
CA MET A 207 9.91 17.31 -15.26
C MET A 207 8.58 17.21 -14.51
N ASN A 208 8.28 18.18 -13.64
CA ASN A 208 7.15 18.16 -12.70
C ASN A 208 7.07 16.80 -11.97
N LEU A 209 8.13 16.46 -11.21
CA LEU A 209 8.27 15.13 -10.61
C LEU A 209 7.23 14.92 -9.51
N SER A 210 6.57 13.76 -9.55
CA SER A 210 5.69 13.29 -8.48
C SER A 210 6.06 11.89 -8.02
N SER A 211 5.89 11.59 -6.73
CA SER A 211 6.15 10.26 -6.18
C SER A 211 4.85 9.50 -5.99
N ALA A 212 4.77 8.30 -6.57
CA ALA A 212 3.66 7.37 -6.34
C ALA A 212 3.90 6.39 -5.17
N ASN A 213 4.85 6.66 -4.27
CA ASN A 213 5.08 5.83 -3.09
C ASN A 213 3.96 5.96 -2.04
N SER A 214 3.90 5.03 -1.07
CA SER A 214 2.90 5.03 0.02
C SER A 214 2.91 6.28 0.91
N ILE A 215 3.93 7.13 0.80
CA ILE A 215 4.01 8.43 1.46
C ILE A 215 3.00 9.44 0.88
N ASN A 216 2.58 9.28 -0.38
CA ASN A 216 1.61 10.16 -1.01
C ASN A 216 0.23 9.97 -0.36
N VAL A 217 -0.46 11.07 -0.02
CA VAL A 217 -1.77 10.98 0.65
C VAL A 217 -2.82 10.27 -0.22
N ALA A 218 -2.77 10.42 -1.55
CA ALA A 218 -3.71 9.72 -2.44
C ALA A 218 -3.39 8.23 -2.60
N ARG A 219 -2.19 7.76 -2.21
CA ARG A 219 -1.93 6.32 -2.03
C ARG A 219 -2.47 5.81 -0.69
N TRP A 220 -2.42 6.65 0.34
CA TRP A 220 -2.73 6.27 1.72
C TRP A 220 -4.23 6.26 2.02
N LEU A 221 -4.94 7.37 1.77
CA LEU A 221 -6.36 7.53 2.08
C LEU A 221 -7.28 6.40 1.55
N PRO A 222 -7.25 6.01 0.27
CA PRO A 222 -8.19 5.01 -0.27
C PRO A 222 -8.04 3.62 0.38
N GLN A 223 -6.94 3.35 1.07
CA GLN A 223 -6.76 2.10 1.81
C GLN A 223 -7.73 1.97 2.98
N MET A 224 -8.20 3.08 3.56
CA MET A 224 -9.15 3.02 4.68
C MET A 224 -10.51 2.44 4.27
N VAL A 225 -10.86 2.53 2.97
CA VAL A 225 -12.13 2.04 2.41
C VAL A 225 -12.33 0.55 2.66
N TYR A 226 -11.31 -0.27 2.45
CA TYR A 226 -11.47 -1.72 2.63
C TYR A 226 -11.58 -2.14 4.10
N TYR A 227 -11.20 -1.29 5.06
CA TYR A 227 -11.47 -1.55 6.48
C TYR A 227 -12.97 -1.39 6.81
N PHE A 228 -13.60 -0.32 6.29
CA PHE A 228 -15.05 -0.17 6.38
C PHE A 228 -15.78 -1.30 5.66
N HIS A 229 -15.32 -1.68 4.47
CA HIS A 229 -15.91 -2.79 3.72
C HIS A 229 -15.75 -4.14 4.45
N ALA A 230 -14.57 -4.42 5.01
CA ALA A 230 -14.32 -5.62 5.81
C ALA A 230 -15.22 -5.69 7.03
N TRP A 231 -15.37 -4.57 7.76
CA TRP A 231 -16.26 -4.50 8.91
C TRP A 231 -17.72 -4.73 8.52
N GLY A 232 -18.19 -4.12 7.42
CA GLY A 232 -19.55 -4.33 6.91
C GLY A 232 -19.83 -5.80 6.56
N GLN A 233 -18.89 -6.45 5.87
CA GLN A 233 -18.97 -7.89 5.58
C GLN A 233 -18.95 -8.73 6.85
N TRP A 234 -18.04 -8.44 7.78
CA TRP A 234 -17.92 -9.16 9.05
C TRP A 234 -19.18 -9.03 9.90
N LYS A 235 -19.76 -7.83 10.00
CA LYS A 235 -20.98 -7.57 10.76
C LYS A 235 -22.19 -8.29 10.16
N LYS A 236 -22.24 -8.44 8.83
CA LYS A 236 -23.25 -9.25 8.14
C LYS A 236 -23.15 -10.73 8.49
N LEU A 237 -21.93 -11.26 8.61
CA LEU A 237 -21.67 -12.65 9.03
C LEU A 237 -21.86 -12.85 10.54
N ASN A 238 -21.65 -11.80 11.34
CA ASN A 238 -21.69 -11.83 12.80
C ASN A 238 -22.59 -10.71 13.35
N PRO A 239 -23.93 -10.82 13.23
CA PRO A 239 -24.85 -9.76 13.66
C PRO A 239 -24.70 -9.38 15.14
N GLU A 240 -24.41 -10.36 15.99
CA GLU A 240 -24.18 -10.19 17.43
C GLU A 240 -22.71 -9.92 17.79
N GLY A 241 -21.80 -9.95 16.81
CA GLY A 241 -20.37 -9.68 17.03
C GLY A 241 -20.15 -8.24 17.47
N GLN A 242 -19.40 -8.05 18.55
CA GLN A 242 -19.09 -6.73 19.12
C GLN A 242 -17.60 -6.43 19.02
N ASP A 243 -16.75 -7.41 19.32
CA ASP A 243 -15.31 -7.20 19.37
C ASP A 243 -14.58 -7.81 18.19
N LEU A 244 -13.78 -6.98 17.53
CA LEU A 244 -13.06 -7.31 16.32
C LEU A 244 -11.60 -6.86 16.43
N THR A 245 -10.69 -7.77 16.07
CA THR A 245 -9.27 -7.47 15.91
C THR A 245 -8.87 -7.58 14.44
N ILE A 246 -8.14 -6.59 13.93
CA ILE A 246 -7.62 -6.61 12.55
C ILE A 246 -6.10 -6.74 12.56
N ALA A 247 -5.57 -7.84 12.06
CA ALA A 247 -4.13 -8.05 11.86
C ALA A 247 -3.68 -7.54 10.50
N VAL A 248 -2.65 -6.69 10.51
CA VAL A 248 -2.16 -6.00 9.32
C VAL A 248 -0.68 -6.34 9.10
N PRO A 249 -0.36 -7.22 8.14
CA PRO A 249 1.00 -7.44 7.67
C PRO A 249 1.64 -6.11 7.23
N SER A 250 2.67 -5.68 7.94
CA SER A 250 3.18 -4.31 7.89
C SER A 250 4.68 -4.24 7.61
N GLY A 251 5.04 -3.63 6.47
CA GLY A 251 6.41 -3.23 6.15
C GLY A 251 6.61 -1.73 6.33
N ASN A 252 6.11 -0.93 5.38
CA ASN A 252 6.15 0.55 5.44
C ASN A 252 5.02 1.19 6.27
N PHE A 253 4.17 0.39 6.93
CA PHE A 253 3.08 0.81 7.83
C PHE A 253 1.96 1.68 7.24
N GLY A 254 1.93 1.93 5.93
CA GLY A 254 0.87 2.73 5.29
C GLY A 254 -0.52 2.09 5.38
N ASN A 255 -0.60 0.75 5.29
CA ASN A 255 -1.85 0.01 5.39
C ASN A 255 -2.44 0.13 6.81
N LEU A 256 -1.65 -0.20 7.84
CA LEU A 256 -2.06 -0.05 9.24
C LEU A 256 -2.43 1.40 9.58
N ALA A 257 -1.66 2.39 9.10
CA ALA A 257 -2.00 3.80 9.29
C ALA A 257 -3.36 4.17 8.68
N ALA A 258 -3.77 3.56 7.56
CA ALA A 258 -5.09 3.78 6.96
C ALA A 258 -6.21 3.12 7.77
N GLY A 259 -5.96 1.93 8.34
CA GLY A 259 -6.90 1.29 9.27
C GLY A 259 -7.10 2.10 10.55
N LEU A 260 -6.02 2.65 11.09
CA LEU A 260 -6.07 3.54 12.26
C LEU A 260 -6.73 4.89 11.94
N LEU A 261 -6.59 5.39 10.70
CA LEU A 261 -7.37 6.54 10.24
C LEU A 261 -8.87 6.20 10.21
N ALA A 262 -9.27 5.03 9.70
CA ALA A 262 -10.67 4.58 9.74
C ALA A 262 -11.19 4.46 11.19
N TYR A 263 -10.36 3.95 12.11
CA TYR A 263 -10.66 3.90 13.55
C TYR A 263 -10.93 5.30 14.12
N ARG A 264 -10.09 6.30 13.79
CA ARG A 264 -10.28 7.70 14.21
C ARG A 264 -11.52 8.35 13.58
N MET A 265 -12.00 7.85 12.45
CA MET A 265 -13.29 8.23 11.85
C MET A 265 -14.49 7.54 12.52
N GLY A 266 -14.27 6.65 13.49
CA GLY A 266 -15.31 5.98 14.28
C GLY A 266 -15.56 4.51 13.93
N LEU A 267 -14.74 3.89 13.06
CA LEU A 267 -14.89 2.46 12.74
C LEU A 267 -14.75 1.59 14.01
N PRO A 268 -15.75 0.76 14.36
CA PRO A 268 -15.74 0.03 15.62
C PRO A 268 -14.92 -1.25 15.51
N VAL A 269 -13.60 -1.08 15.58
CA VAL A 269 -12.57 -2.12 15.70
C VAL A 269 -11.95 -2.00 17.08
N THR A 270 -11.88 -3.11 17.82
CA THR A 270 -11.37 -3.13 19.20
C THR A 270 -9.84 -3.04 19.23
N TYR A 271 -9.16 -3.84 18.39
CA TYR A 271 -7.70 -3.88 18.36
C TYR A 271 -7.17 -3.98 16.93
N PHE A 272 -5.96 -3.47 16.71
CA PHE A 272 -5.16 -3.76 15.54
C PHE A 272 -3.89 -4.53 15.93
N LEU A 273 -3.48 -5.48 15.10
CA LEU A 273 -2.17 -6.12 15.24
C LEU A 273 -1.21 -5.57 14.16
N ALA A 274 -0.15 -4.92 14.60
CA ALA A 274 1.01 -4.59 13.79
C ALA A 274 1.89 -5.85 13.65
N THR A 275 1.67 -6.62 12.58
CA THR A 275 2.36 -7.90 12.38
C THR A 275 3.51 -7.75 11.38
N THR A 276 4.73 -8.08 11.77
CA THR A 276 5.94 -7.95 10.92
C THR A 276 6.66 -9.28 10.72
N ASN A 277 7.62 -9.33 9.80
CA ASN A 277 8.59 -10.42 9.74
C ASN A 277 9.77 -10.13 10.71
N LEU A 278 10.97 -10.64 10.44
CA LEU A 278 12.19 -10.37 11.22
C LEU A 278 12.51 -8.87 11.40
N ASN A 279 11.98 -8.00 10.54
CA ASN A 279 12.10 -6.54 10.61
C ASN A 279 11.11 -5.94 11.63
N LYS A 280 11.31 -6.27 12.91
CA LYS A 280 10.37 -6.03 14.02
C LYS A 280 10.50 -4.67 14.74
N ILE A 281 10.87 -3.61 14.02
CA ILE A 281 11.13 -2.28 14.62
C ILE A 281 9.90 -1.74 15.37
N VAL A 282 8.70 -1.88 14.77
CA VAL A 282 7.46 -1.39 15.40
C VAL A 282 6.94 -2.32 16.49
N PRO A 283 6.94 -3.67 16.35
CA PRO A 283 6.67 -4.54 17.50
C PRO A 283 7.59 -4.28 18.69
N ASP A 284 8.89 -4.05 18.47
CA ASP A 284 9.84 -3.70 19.53
C ASP A 284 9.50 -2.34 20.16
N TYR A 285 9.18 -1.32 19.35
CA TYR A 285 8.70 -0.03 19.85
C TYR A 285 7.42 -0.16 20.69
N LEU A 286 6.45 -0.95 20.25
CA LEU A 286 5.21 -1.20 21.00
C LEU A 286 5.48 -1.95 22.31
N ALA A 287 6.58 -2.69 22.43
CA ALA A 287 6.95 -3.41 23.65
C ALA A 287 7.73 -2.55 24.65
N ASN A 288 8.61 -1.64 24.17
CA ASN A 288 9.57 -0.95 25.03
C ASN A 288 9.64 0.58 24.86
N GLY A 289 8.90 1.16 23.91
CA GLY A 289 8.83 2.59 23.62
C GLY A 289 10.05 3.18 22.89
N VAL A 290 11.02 2.37 22.48
CA VAL A 290 12.27 2.86 21.87
C VAL A 290 12.27 2.59 20.37
N TYR A 291 12.14 3.64 19.58
CA TYR A 291 12.18 3.55 18.11
C TYR A 291 13.63 3.48 17.63
N ARG A 292 14.03 2.33 17.07
CA ARG A 292 15.39 2.11 16.53
C ARG A 292 15.32 1.58 15.10
N PRO A 293 15.44 2.45 14.09
CA PRO A 293 15.64 1.99 12.72
C PRO A 293 16.85 1.07 12.60
N ALA A 294 16.78 0.11 11.70
CA ALA A 294 17.85 -0.83 11.40
C ALA A 294 17.96 -1.05 9.87
N PRO A 295 19.09 -1.60 9.38
CA PRO A 295 19.13 -2.20 8.04
C PRO A 295 18.07 -3.30 7.92
N SER A 296 17.50 -3.45 6.72
CA SER A 296 16.52 -4.51 6.47
C SER A 296 17.19 -5.89 6.48
N VAL A 297 16.44 -6.88 6.93
CA VAL A 297 16.78 -8.30 6.86
C VAL A 297 15.88 -8.95 5.82
N SER A 298 16.47 -9.66 4.86
CA SER A 298 15.71 -10.38 3.82
C SER A 298 14.92 -11.55 4.41
N THR A 299 13.67 -11.69 3.99
CA THR A 299 12.76 -12.77 4.41
C THR A 299 11.92 -13.28 3.23
N ILE A 300 11.15 -14.35 3.42
CA ILE A 300 10.20 -14.82 2.38
C ILE A 300 9.00 -13.88 2.20
N ALA A 301 8.75 -12.97 3.15
CA ALA A 301 7.74 -11.91 3.05
C ALA A 301 8.41 -10.60 2.63
N ASN A 302 9.04 -10.60 1.46
CA ASN A 302 10.00 -9.59 1.03
C ASN A 302 9.43 -8.16 0.92
N ALA A 303 8.12 -8.01 0.67
CA ALA A 303 7.50 -6.68 0.62
C ALA A 303 7.40 -6.01 2.01
N MET A 304 7.68 -6.76 3.08
CA MET A 304 7.71 -6.30 4.46
C MET A 304 9.14 -6.12 5.01
N ASP A 305 10.18 -6.34 4.21
CA ASP A 305 11.58 -6.18 4.61
C ASP A 305 11.97 -4.70 4.74
N VAL A 306 11.48 -4.05 5.80
CA VAL A 306 11.60 -2.61 6.02
C VAL A 306 12.12 -2.35 7.43
N GLY A 307 13.38 -1.91 7.49
CA GLY A 307 14.02 -1.56 8.76
C GLY A 307 13.79 -0.12 9.25
N ASN A 308 13.12 0.73 8.44
CA ASN A 308 12.71 2.08 8.83
C ASN A 308 11.36 2.46 8.20
N PRO A 309 10.23 2.12 8.85
CA PRO A 309 8.92 2.29 8.26
C PRO A 309 8.50 3.74 8.01
N ASN A 310 8.35 4.11 6.74
CA ASN A 310 8.12 5.51 6.35
C ASN A 310 6.78 6.09 6.82
N ASN A 311 5.72 5.31 7.06
CA ASN A 311 4.43 5.85 7.54
C ASN A 311 4.27 5.79 9.07
N PHE A 312 5.26 5.30 9.82
CA PHE A 312 5.15 5.26 11.27
C PHE A 312 4.89 6.63 11.92
N PRO A 313 5.47 7.76 11.42
CA PRO A 313 5.12 9.09 11.93
C PRO A 313 3.63 9.43 11.83
N ARG A 314 2.90 8.95 10.80
CA ARG A 314 1.44 9.15 10.70
C ARG A 314 0.70 8.38 11.78
N ILE A 315 1.18 7.20 12.15
CA ILE A 315 0.59 6.42 13.25
C ILE A 315 0.78 7.16 14.56
N LEU A 316 1.99 7.64 14.84
CA LEU A 316 2.22 8.42 16.06
C LEU A 316 1.36 9.70 16.09
N GLU A 317 1.23 10.39 14.95
CA GLU A 317 0.37 11.58 14.85
C GLU A 317 -1.11 11.30 15.15
N LEU A 318 -1.65 10.16 14.71
CA LEU A 318 -3.04 9.74 15.01
C LEU A 318 -3.30 9.58 16.52
N PHE A 319 -2.25 9.32 17.30
CA PHE A 319 -2.27 9.12 18.75
C PHE A 319 -1.55 10.24 19.50
N SER A 320 -1.38 11.42 18.88
CA SER A 320 -0.75 12.59 19.50
C SER A 320 0.67 12.33 20.04
N GLN A 321 1.41 11.40 19.44
CA GLN A 321 2.73 10.92 19.89
C GLN A 321 2.72 10.16 21.23
N GLU A 322 1.55 9.82 21.77
CA GLU A 322 1.40 9.13 23.06
C GLU A 322 1.44 7.61 22.89
N LEU A 323 2.51 6.98 23.38
CA LEU A 323 2.71 5.53 23.29
C LEU A 323 1.61 4.75 24.03
N GLU A 324 1.19 5.23 25.21
CA GLU A 324 0.21 4.54 26.04
C GLU A 324 -1.14 4.44 25.32
N ASP A 325 -1.58 5.51 24.65
CA ASP A 325 -2.82 5.52 23.85
C ASP A 325 -2.70 4.58 22.64
N LEU A 326 -1.54 4.58 21.98
CA LEU A 326 -1.28 3.66 20.87
C LEU A 326 -1.32 2.21 21.34
N GLN A 327 -0.69 1.88 22.48
CA GLN A 327 -0.64 0.53 23.05
C GLN A 327 -2.02 0.02 23.50
N GLN A 328 -2.97 0.90 23.83
CA GLN A 328 -4.34 0.48 24.14
C GLN A 328 -5.04 -0.14 22.92
N VAL A 329 -4.74 0.35 21.72
CA VAL A 329 -5.41 -0.05 20.48
C VAL A 329 -4.57 -0.99 19.62
N VAL A 330 -3.25 -0.84 19.62
CA VAL A 330 -2.33 -1.56 18.71
C VAL A 330 -1.42 -2.48 19.50
N LYS A 331 -1.39 -3.76 19.11
CA LYS A 331 -0.45 -4.76 19.64
C LYS A 331 0.56 -5.15 18.57
N GLY A 332 1.79 -5.47 18.98
CA GLY A 332 2.86 -5.91 18.09
C GLY A 332 2.97 -7.42 18.04
N PHE A 333 3.25 -7.97 16.85
CA PHE A 333 3.61 -9.38 16.66
C PHE A 333 4.65 -9.49 15.55
N TRP A 334 5.53 -10.50 15.63
CA TRP A 334 6.43 -10.81 14.53
C TRP A 334 6.62 -12.32 14.36
N ALA A 335 6.94 -12.74 13.14
CA ALA A 335 7.26 -14.13 12.81
C ALA A 335 8.55 -14.23 11.99
N ASP A 336 9.25 -15.36 12.13
CA ASP A 336 10.36 -15.73 11.25
C ASP A 336 9.88 -16.58 10.07
N ASP A 337 10.79 -16.84 9.11
CA ASP A 337 10.48 -17.60 7.91
C ASP A 337 9.98 -19.02 8.22
N GLU A 338 10.53 -19.69 9.23
CA GLU A 338 10.12 -21.06 9.57
C GLU A 338 8.68 -21.10 10.10
N ALA A 339 8.29 -20.15 10.95
CA ALA A 339 6.91 -20.00 11.39
C ALA A 339 5.96 -19.69 10.22
N ILE A 340 6.37 -18.80 9.30
CA ILE A 340 5.59 -18.45 8.10
C ILE A 340 5.38 -19.68 7.21
N LYS A 341 6.45 -20.41 6.87
CA LYS A 341 6.39 -21.64 6.06
C LYS A 341 5.54 -22.72 6.73
N HIS A 342 5.60 -22.84 8.05
CA HIS A 342 4.76 -23.77 8.80
C HIS A 342 3.28 -23.39 8.70
N ALA A 343 2.92 -22.12 8.90
CA ALA A 343 1.55 -21.64 8.81
C ALA A 343 0.93 -21.86 7.42
N ILE A 344 1.68 -21.54 6.36
CA ILE A 344 1.28 -21.76 4.97
C ILE A 344 0.93 -23.23 4.75
N ARG A 345 1.86 -24.16 5.06
CA ARG A 345 1.63 -25.60 4.91
C ARG A 345 0.45 -26.09 5.73
N HIS A 346 0.39 -25.69 6.99
CA HIS A 346 -0.63 -26.15 7.91
C HIS A 346 -2.03 -25.76 7.44
N LEU A 347 -2.22 -24.48 7.09
CA LEU A 347 -3.54 -24.00 6.71
C LEU A 347 -3.97 -24.53 5.33
N TYR A 348 -3.03 -24.64 4.39
CA TYR A 348 -3.30 -25.27 3.11
C TYR A 348 -3.74 -26.73 3.27
N GLN A 349 -3.02 -27.53 4.07
CA GLN A 349 -3.34 -28.95 4.29
C GLN A 349 -4.63 -29.18 5.07
N THR A 350 -4.94 -28.31 6.04
CA THR A 350 -6.08 -28.52 6.96
C THR A 350 -7.37 -27.84 6.51
N LYS A 351 -7.28 -26.75 5.74
CA LYS A 351 -8.43 -25.93 5.31
C LYS A 351 -8.51 -25.72 3.80
N GLY A 352 -7.46 -26.06 3.04
CA GLY A 352 -7.40 -25.78 1.60
C GLY A 352 -7.23 -24.30 1.26
N TYR A 353 -6.94 -23.44 2.25
CA TYR A 353 -6.74 -22.02 2.04
C TYR A 353 -5.23 -21.74 1.89
N SER A 354 -4.83 -21.17 0.76
CA SER A 354 -3.44 -20.85 0.46
C SER A 354 -3.13 -19.41 0.89
N LEU A 355 -2.36 -19.27 1.97
CA LEU A 355 -1.80 -17.98 2.40
C LEU A 355 -0.68 -17.55 1.46
N ASP A 356 -0.55 -16.24 1.27
CA ASP A 356 0.69 -15.63 0.84
C ASP A 356 1.63 -15.47 2.06
N PRO A 357 2.97 -15.36 1.89
CA PRO A 357 3.89 -15.20 3.02
C PRO A 357 3.55 -14.03 3.95
N HIS A 358 2.98 -12.96 3.41
CA HIS A 358 2.58 -11.78 4.17
C HIS A 358 1.30 -12.05 4.97
N GLY A 359 0.25 -12.60 4.36
CA GLY A 359 -0.98 -12.99 5.05
C GLY A 359 -0.75 -14.02 6.15
N ALA A 360 0.19 -14.96 5.96
CA ALA A 360 0.58 -15.93 6.98
C ALA A 360 1.08 -15.29 8.28
N ILE A 361 1.79 -14.16 8.21
CA ILE A 361 2.23 -13.40 9.38
C ILE A 361 1.01 -12.81 10.13
N GLY A 362 0.05 -12.26 9.38
CA GLY A 362 -1.20 -11.73 9.94
C GLY A 362 -2.03 -12.81 10.62
N TYR A 363 -2.17 -13.97 9.96
CA TYR A 363 -2.82 -15.16 10.51
C TYR A 363 -2.16 -15.61 11.81
N LEU A 364 -0.83 -15.78 11.83
CA LEU A 364 -0.08 -16.17 13.03
C LEU A 364 -0.30 -15.18 14.19
N GLY A 365 -0.29 -13.88 13.90
CA GLY A 365 -0.57 -12.85 14.91
C GLY A 365 -1.95 -13.01 15.55
N LEU A 366 -2.99 -13.27 14.73
CA LEU A 366 -4.33 -13.56 15.26
C LEU A 366 -4.34 -14.84 16.09
N LYS A 367 -3.73 -15.92 15.61
CA LYS A 367 -3.68 -17.20 16.35
C LYS A 367 -3.05 -17.04 17.73
N GLN A 368 -2.06 -16.17 17.87
CA GLN A 368 -1.43 -15.90 19.16
C GLN A 368 -2.25 -14.98 20.06
N GLU A 369 -2.85 -13.92 19.51
CA GLU A 369 -3.42 -12.84 20.32
C GLU A 369 -4.91 -12.98 20.60
N LEU A 370 -5.72 -13.56 19.68
CA LEU A 370 -7.16 -13.69 19.87
C LEU A 370 -7.56 -14.40 21.18
N PRO A 371 -6.91 -15.49 21.62
CA PRO A 371 -7.25 -16.13 22.90
C PRO A 371 -7.09 -15.22 24.12
N LYS A 372 -6.19 -14.24 24.04
CA LYS A 372 -5.94 -13.26 25.12
C LYS A 372 -6.91 -12.08 25.03
N LEU A 373 -7.25 -11.67 23.82
CA LEU A 373 -8.09 -10.50 23.55
C LEU A 373 -9.59 -10.81 23.62
N GLY A 374 -9.99 -12.09 23.45
CA GLY A 374 -11.39 -12.50 23.49
C GLY A 374 -12.23 -12.00 22.30
N THR A 375 -11.59 -11.75 21.15
CA THR A 375 -12.21 -11.16 19.96
C THR A 375 -12.27 -12.16 18.79
N GLN A 376 -13.02 -11.81 17.74
CA GLN A 376 -12.83 -12.41 16.42
C GLN A 376 -11.74 -11.64 15.64
N GLY A 377 -11.16 -12.27 14.63
CA GLY A 377 -10.02 -11.72 13.90
C GLY A 377 -10.21 -11.65 12.39
N ILE A 378 -9.80 -10.54 11.78
CA ILE A 378 -9.59 -10.42 10.34
C ILE A 378 -8.10 -10.20 10.10
N PHE A 379 -7.45 -11.01 9.26
CA PHE A 379 -6.11 -10.70 8.77
C PHE A 379 -6.20 -10.24 7.32
N LEU A 380 -5.35 -9.28 6.94
CA LEU A 380 -5.31 -8.80 5.56
C LEU A 380 -4.43 -9.74 4.72
N GLU A 381 -5.01 -10.38 3.72
CA GLU A 381 -4.25 -11.13 2.70
C GLU A 381 -3.83 -10.15 1.61
N THR A 382 -2.56 -9.74 1.64
CA THR A 382 -2.11 -8.54 0.94
C THR A 382 -1.70 -8.77 -0.51
N ALA A 383 -1.45 -10.02 -0.88
CA ALA A 383 -1.08 -10.43 -2.22
C ALA A 383 -1.61 -11.84 -2.52
N HIS A 384 -1.72 -12.19 -3.80
CA HIS A 384 -2.06 -13.55 -4.18
C HIS A 384 -0.82 -14.47 -4.02
N PRO A 385 -0.94 -15.71 -3.52
CA PRO A 385 0.20 -16.63 -3.32
C PRO A 385 1.07 -16.81 -4.56
N ALA A 386 0.46 -16.91 -5.74
CA ALA A 386 1.13 -17.01 -7.04
C ALA A 386 2.13 -15.87 -7.37
N LYS A 387 2.06 -14.72 -6.68
CA LYS A 387 3.08 -13.66 -6.83
C LYS A 387 4.46 -14.09 -6.31
N PHE A 388 4.47 -15.06 -5.40
CA PHE A 388 5.66 -15.64 -4.76
C PHE A 388 5.80 -17.12 -5.16
N LYS A 389 5.44 -17.45 -6.41
CA LYS A 389 5.34 -18.83 -6.93
C LYS A 389 6.52 -19.71 -6.49
N GLU A 390 7.76 -19.31 -6.76
CA GLU A 390 8.95 -20.10 -6.39
C GLU A 390 9.00 -20.45 -4.90
N SER A 391 8.91 -19.45 -4.02
CA SER A 391 8.92 -19.66 -2.56
C SER A 391 7.73 -20.49 -2.10
N MET A 392 6.57 -20.29 -2.70
CA MET A 392 5.35 -20.99 -2.31
C MET A 392 5.34 -22.46 -2.78
N GLU A 393 5.87 -22.75 -3.96
CA GLU A 393 6.04 -24.11 -4.48
C GLU A 393 7.08 -24.89 -3.68
N GLU A 394 8.17 -24.24 -3.26
CA GLU A 394 9.13 -24.83 -2.33
C GLU A 394 8.45 -25.22 -1.01
N VAL A 395 7.57 -24.35 -0.49
CA VAL A 395 6.88 -24.55 0.79
C VAL A 395 5.79 -25.61 0.70
N LEU A 396 4.99 -25.62 -0.38
CA LEU A 396 3.86 -26.53 -0.53
C LEU A 396 4.27 -27.88 -1.14
N GLY A 397 5.37 -27.93 -1.90
CA GLY A 397 5.82 -29.13 -2.60
C GLY A 397 5.01 -29.48 -3.85
N GLU A 398 4.24 -28.52 -4.38
CA GLU A 398 3.41 -28.67 -5.57
C GLU A 398 3.34 -27.37 -6.38
N GLU A 399 2.96 -27.47 -7.65
CA GLU A 399 2.88 -26.33 -8.56
C GLU A 399 1.71 -25.40 -8.23
N ILE A 400 1.94 -24.09 -8.25
CA ILE A 400 0.89 -23.09 -8.08
C ILE A 400 0.43 -22.54 -9.44
N GLU A 401 -0.86 -22.65 -9.69
CA GLU A 401 -1.48 -22.05 -10.86
C GLU A 401 -1.43 -20.52 -10.81
N LEU A 402 -1.04 -19.90 -11.93
CA LEU A 402 -1.10 -18.46 -12.07
C LEU A 402 -2.55 -18.03 -12.34
N PRO A 403 -3.11 -17.05 -11.60
CA PRO A 403 -4.41 -16.50 -11.92
C PRO A 403 -4.37 -15.76 -13.27
N ALA A 404 -5.53 -15.62 -13.91
CA ALA A 404 -5.66 -15.04 -15.26
C ALA A 404 -5.01 -13.65 -15.38
N GLN A 405 -5.09 -12.85 -14.32
CA GLN A 405 -4.45 -11.53 -14.24
C GLN A 405 -2.93 -11.62 -14.43
N LEU A 406 -2.25 -12.58 -13.80
CA LEU A 406 -0.80 -12.76 -13.92
C LEU A 406 -0.43 -13.40 -15.27
N GLN A 407 -1.22 -14.37 -15.73
CA GLN A 407 -1.03 -15.01 -17.03
C GLN A 407 -1.06 -14.00 -18.19
N ALA A 408 -1.87 -12.95 -18.08
CA ALA A 408 -1.98 -11.90 -19.11
C ALA A 408 -0.67 -11.12 -19.37
N PHE A 409 0.30 -11.20 -18.48
CA PHE A 409 1.63 -10.61 -18.67
C PHE A 409 2.64 -11.61 -19.23
N MET A 410 2.42 -12.91 -19.03
CA MET A 410 3.37 -13.95 -19.42
C MET A 410 3.51 -14.03 -20.95
N GLY A 411 4.74 -14.29 -21.41
CA GLY A 411 5.05 -14.41 -22.84
C GLY A 411 5.17 -13.08 -23.62
N LYS A 412 4.95 -11.93 -22.97
CA LYS A 412 5.20 -10.61 -23.58
C LYS A 412 6.70 -10.27 -23.59
N THR A 413 7.12 -9.43 -24.53
CA THR A 413 8.51 -8.95 -24.61
C THR A 413 8.76 -7.87 -23.56
N LYS A 414 9.78 -8.08 -22.72
CA LYS A 414 10.24 -7.07 -21.75
C LYS A 414 10.87 -5.88 -22.47
N GLN A 415 10.61 -4.69 -21.95
CA GLN A 415 11.18 -3.41 -22.36
C GLN A 415 11.82 -2.77 -21.12
N VAL A 416 13.12 -2.99 -20.95
CA VAL A 416 13.89 -2.51 -19.80
C VAL A 416 15.03 -1.63 -20.30
N THR A 417 15.21 -0.48 -19.66
CA THR A 417 16.43 0.32 -19.78
C THR A 417 17.33 -0.01 -18.59
N GLU A 418 18.51 -0.54 -18.86
CA GLU A 418 19.52 -0.77 -17.82
C GLU A 418 20.23 0.54 -17.47
N LEU A 419 20.48 0.75 -16.18
CA LEU A 419 21.08 1.95 -15.63
C LEU A 419 22.16 1.58 -14.61
N PRO A 420 23.39 2.10 -14.73
CA PRO A 420 24.34 2.06 -13.61
C PRO A 420 23.75 2.76 -12.37
N ASN A 421 24.20 2.37 -11.17
CA ASN A 421 23.79 3.02 -9.92
C ASN A 421 24.46 4.41 -9.75
N ASP A 422 24.05 5.35 -10.59
CA ASP A 422 24.47 6.74 -10.52
C ASP A 422 23.34 7.71 -10.92
N TYR A 423 23.31 8.86 -10.24
CA TYR A 423 22.26 9.85 -10.43
C TYR A 423 22.35 10.59 -11.78
N ALA A 424 23.56 10.78 -12.32
CA ALA A 424 23.74 11.52 -13.57
C ALA A 424 23.08 10.78 -14.73
N SER A 425 23.20 9.45 -14.77
CA SER A 425 22.54 8.57 -15.71
C SER A 425 21.01 8.66 -15.60
N LEU A 426 20.46 8.64 -14.38
CA LEU A 426 19.02 8.79 -14.16
C LEU A 426 18.50 10.15 -14.66
N ALA A 427 19.17 11.24 -14.27
CA ALA A 427 18.77 12.59 -14.66
C ALA A 427 18.82 12.77 -16.19
N LEU A 428 19.82 12.19 -16.86
CA LEU A 428 19.92 12.19 -18.31
C LEU A 428 18.74 11.45 -18.96
N LEU A 429 18.40 10.25 -18.46
CA LEU A 429 17.29 9.44 -18.95
C LEU A 429 15.94 10.18 -18.85
N LEU A 430 15.69 10.82 -17.70
CA LEU A 430 14.45 11.56 -17.46
C LEU A 430 14.30 12.72 -18.46
N ARG A 431 15.35 13.52 -18.64
CA ARG A 431 15.35 14.64 -19.60
C ARG A 431 15.18 14.19 -21.06
N GLN A 432 15.78 13.06 -21.45
CA GLN A 432 15.62 12.54 -22.81
C GLN A 432 14.17 12.14 -23.10
N LYS A 433 13.48 11.51 -22.14
CA LYS A 433 12.07 11.12 -22.29
C LYS A 433 11.13 12.32 -22.39
N HIS A 434 11.34 13.35 -21.57
CA HIS A 434 10.52 14.57 -21.62
C HIS A 434 10.50 15.22 -23.00
N LYS A 435 11.65 15.24 -23.68
CA LYS A 435 11.78 15.79 -25.04
C LYS A 435 11.07 14.97 -26.11
N VAL A 436 10.84 13.68 -25.88
CA VAL A 436 10.10 12.81 -26.81
C VAL A 436 8.58 12.95 -26.61
N GLY A 437 8.13 13.22 -25.38
CA GLY A 437 6.71 13.42 -25.06
C GLY A 437 6.17 14.85 -25.27
N THR A 438 7.05 15.83 -25.51
CA THR A 438 6.70 17.24 -25.77
C THR A 438 6.72 17.65 -27.25
N MET A 439 7.06 16.72 -28.15
CA MET A 439 6.93 16.86 -29.62
C MET A 439 5.68 16.15 -30.11
#